data_AF-A0A8T4JG60-F1
#
_entry.id   AF-A0A8T4JG60-F1
#
_cell.length_a   1.000
_cell.length_b   1.000
_cell.length_c   1.000
_cell.angle_alpha   90.00
_cell.angle_beta   90.00
_cell.angle_gamma   90.00
#
_symmetry.space_group_name_H-M   'P 1'
#
loop_
_entity.id
_entity.type
_entity.pdbx_description
1 polymer ?
#
loop_
_entity_poly.entity_id
_entity_poly.type
_entity_poly.pdbx_seq_one_letter_code
_entity_poly.pdbx_strand_id
1 'polypeptide(L)'
;MGRSTGKVIISNIVGILIFLILLGVANLLIPVVNNHVYMSVVEFFNSTLWFMLLLWFIGFINELFWSFYFPFNIIAPIISAVYSIFIIMFFSIFWNFIMVLINIDFNIPFNVLYTIVPLIVLVAGYIIILVRKGKPACELHDKNELKKEKDRLERKKEKVEKRIKNLDDEVKDVSWDEVGSEYKSALFNLGKSINKIFDEHKDKKSGKGKSVKKKSSKKGSKKKK
;
A
#
# COMPACT_ATOMS: atom_id res chain seq x y z
N MET A 1 12.72 7.52 -5.21
CA MET A 1 13.76 6.46 -5.19
C MET A 1 13.67 5.69 -6.49
N GLY A 2 14.60 5.91 -7.42
CA GLY A 2 14.57 5.28 -8.74
C GLY A 2 14.49 3.76 -8.60
N ARG A 3 13.48 3.16 -9.22
CA ARG A 3 13.35 1.69 -9.21
C ARG A 3 14.45 1.16 -10.13
N SER A 4 15.58 0.75 -9.55
CA SER A 4 16.55 -0.07 -10.26
C SER A 4 15.81 -1.19 -10.98
N THR A 5 16.16 -1.48 -12.23
CA THR A 5 15.60 -2.59 -13.03
C THR A 5 15.55 -3.89 -12.23
N GLY A 6 16.56 -4.13 -11.38
CA GLY A 6 16.59 -5.27 -10.46
C GLY A 6 15.40 -5.31 -9.47
N LYS A 7 14.92 -4.16 -8.98
CA LYS A 7 13.76 -4.11 -8.09
C LYS A 7 12.47 -4.54 -8.78
N VAL A 8 12.30 -4.19 -10.06
CA VAL A 8 11.13 -4.62 -10.85
C VAL A 8 11.17 -6.13 -11.05
N ILE A 9 12.33 -6.65 -11.45
CA ILE A 9 12.56 -8.10 -11.62
C ILE A 9 12.27 -8.86 -10.31
N ILE A 10 12.83 -8.41 -9.19
CA ILE A 10 12.62 -9.03 -7.87
C ILE A 10 11.14 -8.97 -7.49
N SER A 11 10.47 -7.84 -7.69
CA SER A 11 9.04 -7.70 -7.38
C SER A 11 8.19 -8.70 -8.17
N ASN A 12 8.50 -8.91 -9.45
CA ASN A 12 7.74 -9.82 -10.31
C ASN A 12 7.97 -11.30 -9.95
N ILE A 13 9.21 -11.65 -9.58
CA ILE A 13 9.55 -13.01 -9.11
C ILE A 13 8.89 -13.28 -7.75
N VAL A 14 8.91 -12.32 -6.83
CA VAL A 14 8.25 -12.46 -5.53
C VAL A 14 6.74 -12.62 -5.70
N GLY A 15 6.13 -11.88 -6.64
CA GLY A 15 4.70 -12.00 -6.94
C GLY A 15 4.30 -13.41 -7.38
N ILE A 16 5.02 -14.01 -8.33
CA ILE A 16 4.72 -15.38 -8.78
C ILE A 16 4.98 -16.41 -7.67
N LEU A 17 6.02 -16.22 -6.86
CA LEU A 17 6.32 -17.11 -5.74
C LEU A 17 5.19 -17.09 -4.69
N ILE A 18 4.71 -15.91 -4.31
CA ILE A 18 3.58 -15.77 -3.37
C ILE A 18 2.33 -16.43 -3.94
N PHE A 19 2.04 -16.21 -5.23
CA PHE A 19 0.91 -16.85 -5.91
C PHE A 19 0.98 -18.39 -5.84
N LEU A 20 2.15 -18.98 -6.14
CA LEU A 20 2.34 -20.43 -6.06
C LEU A 20 2.18 -20.98 -4.65
N ILE A 21 2.66 -20.26 -3.63
CA ILE A 21 2.46 -20.65 -2.23
C ILE A 21 0.97 -20.65 -1.87
N LEU A 22 0.25 -19.58 -2.23
CA LEU A 22 -1.19 -19.47 -1.98
C LEU A 22 -1.97 -20.59 -2.67
N LEU A 23 -1.62 -20.92 -3.92
CA LEU A 23 -2.24 -22.03 -4.65
C LEU A 23 -1.91 -23.39 -4.02
N GLY A 24 -0.68 -23.58 -3.54
CA GLY A 24 -0.28 -24.78 -2.80
C GLY A 24 -1.11 -24.95 -1.51
N VAL A 25 -1.26 -23.88 -0.74
CA VAL A 25 -2.11 -23.88 0.47
C VAL A 25 -3.57 -24.16 0.10
N ALA A 26 -4.08 -23.58 -0.99
CA ALA A 26 -5.44 -23.81 -1.45
C ALA A 26 -5.68 -25.27 -1.83
N ASN A 27 -4.71 -25.92 -2.49
CA ASN A 27 -4.76 -27.34 -2.80
C ASN A 27 -4.80 -28.22 -1.53
N LEU A 28 -4.02 -27.89 -0.50
CA LEU A 28 -4.04 -28.62 0.77
C LEU A 28 -5.36 -28.50 1.54
N LEU A 29 -6.11 -27.43 1.29
CA LEU A 29 -7.40 -27.15 1.93
C LEU A 29 -8.60 -27.85 1.26
N ILE A 30 -8.44 -28.41 0.05
CA ILE A 30 -9.48 -29.17 -0.68
C ILE A 30 -10.21 -30.19 0.22
N PRO A 31 -9.52 -31.10 0.94
CA PRO A 31 -10.20 -32.10 1.78
C PRO A 31 -10.91 -31.52 3.01
N VAL A 32 -10.59 -30.29 3.42
CA VAL A 32 -11.13 -29.67 4.65
C VAL A 32 -12.39 -28.86 4.36
N VAL A 33 -12.43 -28.12 3.26
CA VAL A 33 -13.48 -27.10 3.00
C VAL A 33 -14.78 -27.72 2.46
N ASN A 34 -14.72 -28.90 1.82
CA ASN A 34 -15.86 -29.65 1.25
C ASN A 34 -16.94 -28.77 0.58
N ASN A 35 -16.51 -27.79 -0.20
CA ASN A 35 -17.38 -26.85 -0.90
C ASN A 35 -17.13 -26.94 -2.40
N HIS A 36 -18.18 -27.15 -3.19
CA HIS A 36 -18.06 -27.32 -4.63
C HIS A 36 -17.44 -26.09 -5.32
N VAL A 37 -17.88 -24.88 -4.98
CA VAL A 37 -17.34 -23.62 -5.52
C VAL A 37 -15.84 -23.52 -5.24
N TYR A 38 -15.43 -23.83 -4.01
CA TYR A 38 -14.02 -23.82 -3.63
C TYR A 38 -13.20 -24.78 -4.49
N MET A 39 -13.66 -26.02 -4.66
CA MET A 39 -12.98 -27.02 -5.48
C MET A 39 -12.87 -26.56 -6.93
N SER A 40 -13.95 -26.04 -7.53
CA SER A 40 -13.94 -25.53 -8.90
C SER A 40 -12.96 -24.37 -9.10
N VAL A 41 -12.85 -23.47 -8.12
CA VAL A 41 -11.87 -22.37 -8.17
C VAL A 41 -10.44 -22.88 -8.11
N VAL A 42 -10.14 -23.82 -7.20
CA VAL A 42 -8.79 -24.38 -7.08
C VAL A 42 -8.43 -25.19 -8.34
N GLU A 43 -9.36 -25.98 -8.86
CA GLU A 43 -9.18 -26.74 -10.10
C GLU A 43 -8.93 -25.82 -11.30
N PHE A 44 -9.68 -24.73 -11.43
CA PHE A 44 -9.47 -23.71 -12.46
C PHE A 44 -8.06 -23.10 -12.40
N PHE A 45 -7.56 -22.77 -11.21
CA PHE A 45 -6.21 -22.24 -11.07
C PHE A 45 -5.15 -23.29 -11.41
N ASN A 46 -5.35 -24.55 -11.03
CA ASN A 46 -4.44 -25.64 -11.39
C ASN A 46 -4.42 -25.89 -12.90
N SER A 47 -5.57 -25.92 -13.56
CA SER A 47 -5.66 -26.14 -15.02
C SER A 47 -5.06 -24.97 -15.81
N THR A 48 -5.12 -23.75 -15.26
CA THR A 48 -4.62 -22.54 -15.90
C THR A 48 -3.19 -22.19 -15.46
N LEU A 49 -2.59 -22.95 -14.54
CA LEU A 49 -1.27 -22.64 -13.97
C LEU A 49 -0.18 -22.51 -15.02
N TRP A 50 -0.11 -23.46 -15.96
CA TRP A 50 0.87 -23.42 -17.04
C TRP A 50 0.72 -22.16 -17.89
N PHE A 51 -0.53 -21.79 -18.16
CA PHE A 51 -0.85 -20.60 -18.94
C PHE A 51 -0.50 -19.31 -18.19
N MET A 52 -0.74 -19.24 -16.87
CA MET A 52 -0.35 -18.09 -16.05
C MET A 52 1.18 -17.95 -15.96
N LEU A 53 1.92 -19.05 -15.88
CA LEU A 53 3.39 -19.03 -15.93
C LEU A 53 3.91 -18.54 -17.28
N LEU A 54 3.30 -18.98 -18.38
CA LEU A 54 3.63 -18.50 -19.73
C LEU A 54 3.34 -17.00 -19.87
N LEU A 55 2.18 -16.53 -19.39
CA LEU A 55 1.81 -15.13 -19.40
C LEU A 55 2.80 -14.29 -18.59
N TRP A 56 3.17 -14.75 -17.39
CA TRP A 56 4.19 -14.12 -16.56
C TRP A 56 5.55 -14.03 -17.30
N PHE A 57 5.97 -15.12 -17.94
CA PHE A 57 7.25 -15.16 -18.67
C PHE A 57 7.28 -14.21 -19.88
N ILE A 58 6.21 -14.21 -20.69
CA ILE A 58 6.09 -13.28 -21.83
C ILE A 58 6.04 -11.83 -21.32
N GLY A 59 5.29 -11.56 -20.26
CA GLY A 59 5.23 -10.25 -19.62
C GLY A 59 6.61 -9.79 -19.11
N PHE A 60 7.37 -10.70 -18.52
CA PHE A 60 8.74 -10.44 -18.08
C PHE A 60 9.67 -10.08 -19.25
N ILE A 61 9.63 -10.86 -20.34
CA ILE A 61 10.38 -10.56 -21.56
C ILE A 61 9.97 -9.19 -22.11
N ASN A 62 8.66 -8.90 -22.15
CA ASN A 62 8.15 -7.62 -22.62
C ASN A 62 8.75 -6.44 -21.84
N GLU A 63 8.74 -6.51 -20.51
CA GLU A 63 9.33 -5.48 -19.65
C GLU A 63 10.84 -5.33 -19.85
N LEU A 64 11.55 -6.44 -20.08
CA LEU A 64 12.97 -6.43 -20.39
C LEU A 64 13.25 -5.63 -21.67
N PHE A 65 12.48 -5.86 -22.74
CA PHE A 65 12.63 -5.14 -24.00
C PHE A 65 12.31 -3.64 -23.89
N TRP A 66 11.30 -3.27 -23.10
CA TRP A 66 10.97 -1.86 -22.82
C TRP A 66 12.04 -1.13 -22.00
N SER A 67 12.87 -1.88 -21.30
CA SER A 67 13.96 -1.34 -20.47
C SER A 67 15.24 -1.07 -21.27
N PHE A 68 15.38 -1.64 -22.47
CA PHE A 68 16.54 -1.40 -23.32
C PHE A 68 16.48 -0.04 -24.03
N TYR A 69 17.66 0.46 -24.39
CA TYR A 69 17.80 1.62 -25.27
C TYR A 69 17.53 1.24 -26.72
N PHE A 70 17.25 2.26 -27.54
CA PHE A 70 17.26 2.10 -28.99
C PHE A 70 18.64 1.56 -29.45
N PRO A 71 18.70 0.56 -30.36
CA PRO A 71 17.63 0.06 -31.23
C PRO A 71 16.84 -1.15 -30.70
N PHE A 72 17.26 -1.78 -29.59
CA PHE A 72 16.64 -3.02 -29.11
C PHE A 72 15.18 -2.86 -28.67
N ASN A 73 14.79 -1.65 -28.25
CA ASN A 73 13.42 -1.32 -27.87
C ASN A 73 12.41 -1.38 -29.06
N ILE A 74 12.86 -1.44 -30.33
CA ILE A 74 11.97 -1.57 -31.49
C ILE A 74 11.15 -2.86 -31.44
N ILE A 75 11.68 -3.91 -30.80
CA ILE A 75 11.00 -5.21 -30.67
C ILE A 75 9.90 -5.16 -29.58
N ALA A 76 9.98 -4.21 -28.64
CA ALA A 76 9.09 -4.15 -27.49
C ALA A 76 7.59 -4.01 -27.88
N PRO A 77 7.18 -3.17 -28.84
CA PRO A 77 5.78 -3.10 -29.29
C PRO A 77 5.25 -4.39 -29.89
N ILE A 78 6.10 -5.17 -30.59
CA ILE A 78 5.72 -6.46 -31.17
C ILE A 78 5.45 -7.46 -30.04
N ILE A 79 6.36 -7.55 -29.07
CA ILE A 79 6.20 -8.43 -27.91
C ILE A 79 5.00 -7.97 -27.06
N SER A 80 4.77 -6.67 -26.90
CA SER A 80 3.58 -6.13 -26.22
C SER A 80 2.28 -6.51 -26.93
N ALA A 81 2.26 -6.50 -28.26
CA ALA A 81 1.10 -6.93 -29.04
C ALA A 81 0.84 -8.43 -28.85
N VAL A 82 1.87 -9.28 -28.93
CA VAL A 82 1.75 -10.71 -28.64
C VAL A 82 1.25 -10.92 -27.20
N TYR A 83 1.87 -10.26 -26.23
CA TYR A 83 1.47 -10.34 -24.82
C TYR A 83 0.00 -9.93 -24.60
N SER A 84 -0.49 -8.92 -25.33
CA SER A 84 -1.89 -8.49 -25.25
C SER A 84 -2.85 -9.59 -25.72
N ILE A 85 -2.48 -10.40 -26.71
CA ILE A 85 -3.28 -11.57 -27.15
C ILE A 85 -3.40 -12.57 -26.00
N PHE A 86 -2.28 -12.88 -25.32
CA PHE A 86 -2.27 -13.77 -24.16
C PHE A 86 -3.14 -13.24 -23.02
N ILE A 87 -3.12 -11.92 -22.76
CA ILE A 87 -4.00 -11.29 -21.77
C ILE A 87 -5.47 -11.48 -22.15
N ILE A 88 -5.85 -11.20 -23.40
CA ILE A 88 -7.24 -11.36 -23.85
C ILE A 88 -7.68 -12.83 -23.73
N MET A 89 -6.79 -13.76 -24.05
CA MET A 89 -7.05 -15.19 -23.90
C MET A 89 -7.24 -15.61 -22.45
N PHE A 90 -6.42 -15.08 -21.54
CA PHE A 90 -6.63 -15.25 -20.10
C PHE A 90 -8.00 -14.75 -19.66
N PHE A 91 -8.38 -13.54 -20.09
CA PHE A 91 -9.67 -12.96 -19.76
C PHE A 91 -10.84 -13.76 -20.35
N SER A 92 -10.69 -14.33 -21.55
CA SER A 92 -11.70 -15.19 -22.16
C SER A 92 -11.91 -16.48 -21.37
N ILE A 93 -10.81 -17.15 -20.98
CA ILE A 93 -10.84 -18.36 -20.13
C ILE A 93 -11.46 -18.05 -18.77
N PHE A 94 -11.04 -16.94 -18.14
CA PHE A 94 -11.57 -16.51 -16.85
C PHE A 94 -13.06 -16.15 -16.94
N TRP A 95 -13.48 -15.44 -17.99
CA TRP A 95 -14.88 -15.10 -18.21
C TRP A 95 -15.76 -16.35 -18.33
N ASN A 96 -15.31 -17.32 -19.12
CA ASN A 96 -16.01 -18.59 -19.27
C ASN A 96 -16.12 -19.33 -17.93
N PHE A 97 -15.06 -19.34 -17.13
CA PHE A 97 -15.10 -19.92 -15.79
C PHE A 97 -16.14 -19.23 -14.89
N ILE A 98 -16.21 -17.90 -14.90
CA ILE A 98 -17.24 -17.15 -14.15
C ILE A 98 -18.65 -17.52 -14.64
N MET A 99 -18.86 -17.63 -15.95
CA MET A 99 -20.16 -18.00 -16.53
C MET A 99 -20.61 -19.40 -16.11
N VAL A 100 -19.70 -20.37 -16.11
CA VAL A 100 -19.95 -21.73 -15.60
C VAL A 100 -20.29 -21.69 -14.10
N LEU A 101 -19.59 -20.86 -13.32
CA LEU A 101 -19.82 -20.75 -11.88
C LEU A 101 -21.21 -20.18 -11.54
N ILE A 102 -21.67 -19.19 -12.30
CA ILE A 102 -22.97 -18.52 -12.09
C ILE A 102 -24.13 -19.17 -12.87
N ASN A 103 -23.82 -20.12 -13.76
CA ASN A 103 -24.77 -20.79 -14.64
C ASN A 103 -25.58 -19.80 -15.53
N ILE A 104 -24.88 -18.83 -16.13
CA ILE A 104 -25.46 -17.85 -17.07
C ILE A 104 -24.72 -17.95 -18.40
N ASP A 105 -25.48 -17.96 -19.50
CA ASP A 105 -24.93 -17.94 -20.85
C ASP A 105 -24.83 -16.51 -21.37
N PHE A 106 -23.70 -15.85 -21.12
CA PHE A 106 -23.40 -14.55 -21.70
C PHE A 106 -22.05 -14.57 -22.43
N ASN A 107 -22.12 -14.36 -23.75
CA ASN A 107 -20.96 -14.44 -24.63
C ASN A 107 -20.46 -13.04 -25.01
N ILE A 108 -19.24 -12.70 -24.58
CA ILE A 108 -18.53 -11.51 -25.06
C ILE A 108 -17.84 -11.86 -26.37
N PRO A 109 -17.91 -11.01 -27.41
CA PRO A 109 -17.27 -11.26 -28.71
C PRO A 109 -15.75 -11.07 -28.65
N PHE A 110 -15.04 -11.93 -27.91
CA PHE A 110 -13.59 -11.89 -27.76
C PHE A 110 -12.85 -11.97 -29.10
N ASN A 111 -13.43 -12.60 -30.12
CA ASN A 111 -12.91 -12.65 -31.49
C ASN A 111 -12.59 -11.26 -32.07
N VAL A 112 -13.43 -10.27 -31.79
CA VAL A 112 -13.22 -8.90 -32.24
C VAL A 112 -12.07 -8.26 -31.44
N LEU A 113 -12.01 -8.51 -30.13
CA LEU A 113 -10.95 -8.00 -29.27
C LEU A 113 -9.57 -8.58 -29.62
N TYR A 114 -9.49 -9.86 -29.95
CA TYR A 114 -8.25 -10.53 -30.39
C TYR A 114 -7.62 -9.87 -31.61
N THR A 115 -8.43 -9.28 -32.49
CA THR A 115 -7.92 -8.61 -33.69
C THR A 115 -7.57 -7.14 -33.43
N ILE A 116 -8.46 -6.42 -32.75
CA ILE A 116 -8.34 -4.96 -32.62
C ILE A 116 -7.30 -4.55 -31.57
N VAL A 117 -7.27 -5.22 -30.42
CA VAL A 117 -6.41 -4.79 -29.30
C VAL A 117 -4.92 -4.91 -29.63
N PRO A 118 -4.40 -6.02 -30.20
CA PRO A 118 -2.98 -6.09 -30.55
C PRO A 118 -2.57 -5.04 -31.56
N LEU A 119 -3.45 -4.68 -32.51
CA LEU A 119 -3.20 -3.62 -33.49
C LEU A 119 -3.06 -2.26 -32.80
N ILE A 120 -3.97 -1.93 -31.88
CA ILE A 120 -3.90 -0.69 -31.10
C ILE A 120 -2.63 -0.65 -30.25
N VAL A 121 -2.30 -1.74 -29.56
CA VAL A 121 -1.10 -1.85 -28.71
C VAL A 121 0.17 -1.68 -29.54
N LEU A 122 0.23 -2.27 -30.73
CA LEU A 122 1.36 -2.15 -31.65
C LEU A 122 1.56 -0.68 -32.08
N VAL A 123 0.50 -0.04 -32.57
CA VAL A 123 0.55 1.36 -33.04
C VAL A 123 0.92 2.30 -31.89
N ALA A 124 0.27 2.15 -30.73
CA ALA A 124 0.58 2.96 -29.55
C ALA A 124 2.03 2.75 -29.07
N GLY A 125 2.51 1.51 -29.08
CA GLY A 125 3.88 1.17 -28.71
C GLY A 125 4.91 1.87 -29.60
N TYR A 126 4.72 1.87 -30.92
CA TYR A 126 5.60 2.58 -31.84
C TYR A 126 5.54 4.10 -31.66
N ILE A 127 4.34 4.67 -31.46
CA ILE A 127 4.19 6.11 -31.16
C ILE A 127 4.99 6.48 -29.91
N ILE A 128 4.92 5.66 -28.85
CA ILE A 128 5.66 5.89 -27.61
C ILE A 128 7.18 5.90 -27.85
N ILE A 129 7.71 4.99 -28.67
CA ILE A 129 9.14 4.94 -29.00
C ILE A 129 9.59 6.22 -29.73
N LEU A 130 8.80 6.67 -30.71
CA LEU A 130 9.08 7.88 -31.48
C LEU A 130 9.08 9.13 -30.58
N VAL A 131 8.05 9.27 -29.74
CA VAL A 131 7.94 10.40 -28.80
C VAL A 131 9.09 10.40 -27.78
N ARG A 132 9.54 9.22 -27.35
CA ARG A 132 10.64 9.07 -26.38
C ARG A 132 12.03 9.30 -26.95
N LYS A 133 12.18 9.49 -28.28
CA LYS A 133 13.48 9.65 -28.95
C LYS A 133 14.47 8.52 -28.57
N GLY A 134 13.98 7.30 -28.39
CA GLY A 134 14.80 6.13 -28.05
C GLY A 134 15.22 5.97 -26.59
N LYS A 135 14.73 6.80 -25.66
CA LYS A 135 15.00 6.64 -24.23
C LYS A 135 14.17 5.51 -23.58
N PRO A 136 14.72 4.79 -22.59
CA PRO A 136 14.05 3.66 -21.94
C PRO A 136 12.87 4.13 -21.10
N ALA A 137 11.87 3.26 -20.92
CA ALA A 137 10.63 3.58 -20.23
C ALA A 137 10.85 4.02 -18.77
N CYS A 138 11.79 3.38 -18.08
CA CYS A 138 12.08 3.60 -16.66
C CYS A 138 12.56 5.02 -16.35
N GLU A 139 13.31 5.65 -17.26
CA GLU A 139 13.89 6.99 -17.03
C GLU A 139 12.81 8.10 -17.03
N LEU A 140 11.72 7.92 -17.78
CA LEU A 140 10.64 8.92 -17.86
C LEU A 140 9.76 8.90 -16.62
N HIS A 141 9.45 7.71 -16.11
CA HIS A 141 8.64 7.56 -14.90
C HIS A 141 9.33 8.20 -13.70
N ASP A 142 10.64 7.96 -13.56
CA ASP A 142 11.45 8.58 -12.50
C ASP A 142 11.47 10.11 -12.61
N LYS A 143 11.59 10.67 -13.83
CA LYS A 143 11.55 12.14 -14.00
C LYS A 143 10.18 12.73 -13.64
N ASN A 144 9.10 12.07 -14.02
CA ASN A 144 7.75 12.53 -13.71
C ASN A 144 7.42 12.41 -12.21
N GLU A 145 7.84 11.34 -11.55
CA GLU A 145 7.71 11.22 -10.09
C GLU A 145 8.56 12.24 -9.36
N LEU A 146 9.81 12.45 -9.79
CA LEU A 146 10.70 13.43 -9.17
C LEU A 146 10.16 14.85 -9.33
N LYS A 147 9.53 15.16 -10.48
CA LYS A 147 8.82 16.43 -10.69
C LYS A 147 7.62 16.56 -9.74
N LYS A 148 6.75 15.54 -9.66
CA LYS A 148 5.62 15.53 -8.72
C LYS A 148 6.06 15.66 -7.26
N GLU A 149 7.16 15.03 -6.89
CA GLU A 149 7.70 15.07 -5.53
C GLU A 149 8.24 16.47 -5.21
N LYS A 150 8.97 17.11 -6.14
CA LYS A 150 9.38 18.51 -6.03
C LYS A 150 8.18 19.44 -5.88
N ASP A 151 7.16 19.31 -6.72
CA ASP A 151 5.94 20.12 -6.64
C ASP A 151 5.23 19.97 -5.28
N ARG A 152 5.22 18.75 -4.72
CA ARG A 152 4.66 18.49 -3.37
C ARG A 152 5.49 19.15 -2.27
N LEU A 153 6.81 19.15 -2.40
CA LEU A 153 7.73 19.76 -1.45
C LEU A 153 7.62 21.29 -1.47
N GLU A 154 7.50 21.90 -2.66
CA GLU A 154 7.28 23.34 -2.82
C GLU A 154 5.97 23.79 -2.17
N ARG A 155 4.86 23.06 -2.40
CA ARG A 155 3.57 23.34 -1.73
C ARG A 155 3.65 23.23 -0.21
N LYS A 156 4.46 22.30 0.32
CA LYS A 156 4.68 22.17 1.77
C LYS A 156 5.47 23.36 2.31
N LYS A 157 6.53 23.78 1.61
CA LYS A 157 7.32 24.96 1.97
C LYS A 157 6.46 26.22 2.00
N GLU A 158 5.64 26.43 0.97
CA GLU A 158 4.73 27.59 0.90
C GLU A 158 3.72 27.62 2.06
N LYS A 159 3.17 26.46 2.44
CA LYS A 159 2.27 26.35 3.62
C LYS A 159 2.98 26.67 4.92
N VAL A 160 4.22 26.23 5.10
CA VAL A 160 5.01 26.53 6.30
C VAL A 160 5.35 28.01 6.35
N GLU A 161 5.76 28.60 5.22
CA GLU A 161 6.08 30.02 5.14
C GLU A 161 4.87 30.91 5.45
N LYS A 162 3.68 30.56 4.97
CA LYS A 162 2.43 31.25 5.33
C LYS A 162 2.11 31.13 6.83
N ARG A 163 2.36 29.97 7.45
CA ARG A 163 2.19 29.80 8.90
C ARG A 163 3.16 30.67 9.69
N ILE A 164 4.43 30.76 9.27
CA ILE A 164 5.43 31.59 9.94
C ILE A 164 5.05 33.07 9.84
N LYS A 165 4.64 33.56 8.66
CA LYS A 165 4.18 34.94 8.51
C LYS A 165 2.97 35.26 9.40
N ASN A 166 1.98 34.38 9.44
CA ASN A 166 0.83 34.55 10.33
C ASN A 166 1.22 34.58 11.81
N LEU A 167 2.20 33.75 12.22
CA LEU A 167 2.75 33.75 13.58
C LEU A 167 3.49 35.05 13.89
N ASP A 168 4.29 35.57 12.96
CA ASP A 168 5.01 36.85 13.13
C ASP A 168 4.04 38.04 13.26
N ASP A 169 2.90 38.00 12.56
CA ASP A 169 1.84 39.01 12.69
C ASP A 169 1.09 38.88 14.02
N GLU A 170 0.84 37.66 14.50
CA GLU A 170 0.18 37.40 15.80
C GLU A 170 1.08 37.79 16.99
N VAL A 171 2.40 37.57 16.88
CA VAL A 171 3.38 37.92 17.92
C VAL A 171 3.59 39.44 18.06
N LYS A 172 3.29 40.25 17.02
CA LYS A 172 3.38 41.73 17.13
C LYS A 172 2.34 42.34 18.07
N ASP A 173 1.21 41.67 18.30
CA ASP A 173 0.15 42.13 19.20
C ASP A 173 0.24 41.53 20.62
N VAL A 174 1.20 40.63 20.87
CA VAL A 174 1.41 40.08 22.21
C VAL A 174 2.22 41.07 23.04
N SER A 175 1.53 41.83 23.89
CA SER A 175 2.17 42.63 24.93
C SER A 175 2.91 41.71 25.90
N TRP A 176 4.24 41.85 25.98
CA TRP A 176 5.09 41.08 26.90
C TRP A 176 4.71 41.26 28.38
N ASP A 177 3.94 42.30 28.71
CA ASP A 177 3.41 42.53 30.04
C ASP A 177 2.35 41.49 30.44
N GLU A 178 1.56 40.99 29.48
CA GLU A 178 0.49 40.03 29.73
C GLU A 178 1.08 38.62 29.95
N VAL A 179 2.04 38.21 29.12
CA VAL A 179 2.80 36.95 29.27
C VAL A 179 3.55 36.92 30.61
N GLY A 180 4.12 38.05 31.03
CA GLY A 180 4.79 38.18 32.33
C GLY A 180 3.84 37.99 33.51
N SER A 181 2.58 38.41 33.38
CA SER A 181 1.57 38.28 34.43
C SER A 181 1.06 36.85 34.60
N GLU A 182 0.87 36.11 33.49
CA GLU A 182 0.50 34.69 33.52
C GLU A 182 1.63 33.82 34.06
N TYR A 183 2.88 34.10 33.65
CA TYR A 183 4.04 33.35 34.15
C TYR A 183 4.27 33.58 35.65
N LYS A 184 4.10 34.82 36.14
CA LYS A 184 4.16 35.13 37.58
C LYS A 184 3.09 34.40 38.38
N SER A 185 1.86 34.33 37.87
CA SER A 185 0.76 33.65 38.56
C SER A 185 0.90 32.13 38.51
N ALA A 186 1.44 31.55 37.42
CA ALA A 186 1.80 30.14 37.34
C ALA A 186 2.90 29.77 38.37
N LEU A 187 3.97 30.56 38.45
CA LEU A 187 5.05 30.35 39.42
C LEU A 187 4.58 30.50 40.87
N PHE A 188 3.72 31.49 41.14
CA PHE A 188 3.16 31.70 42.47
C PHE A 188 2.29 30.51 42.92
N ASN A 189 1.44 30.00 42.03
CA ASN A 189 0.62 28.82 42.32
C ASN A 189 1.46 27.55 42.53
N LEU A 190 2.55 27.40 41.78
CA LEU A 190 3.49 26.30 41.94
C LEU A 190 4.25 26.39 43.27
N GLY A 191 4.69 27.59 43.67
CA GLY A 191 5.29 27.80 44.99
C GLY A 191 4.33 27.49 46.14
N LYS A 192 3.06 27.90 46.01
CA LYS A 192 2.02 27.64 47.01
C LYS A 192 1.68 26.15 47.14
N SER A 193 1.66 25.40 46.03
CA SER A 193 1.41 23.96 46.07
C SER A 193 2.58 23.20 46.71
N ILE A 194 3.82 23.60 46.43
CA ILE A 194 5.02 23.03 47.05
C ILE A 194 5.04 23.29 48.56
N ASN A 195 4.72 24.51 49.01
CA ASN A 195 4.71 24.84 50.43
C ASN A 195 3.65 24.03 51.20
N LYS A 196 2.47 23.85 50.61
CA LYS A 196 1.39 23.03 51.18
C LYS A 196 1.80 21.56 51.36
N ILE A 197 2.59 21.00 50.43
CA ILE A 197 3.13 19.64 50.53
C ILE A 197 4.14 19.51 51.68
N PHE A 198 4.95 20.55 51.91
CA PHE A 198 5.93 20.56 52.99
C PHE A 198 5.29 20.67 54.38
N ASP A 199 4.25 21.50 54.52
CA ASP A 199 3.52 21.63 55.78
C ASP A 199 2.76 20.34 56.14
N GLU A 200 2.13 19.67 55.15
CA GLU A 200 1.42 18.40 55.37
C GLU A 200 2.35 17.24 55.79
N HIS A 201 3.64 17.32 55.44
CA HIS A 201 4.66 16.36 55.85
C HIS A 201 5.19 16.59 57.26
N LYS A 202 5.06 17.79 57.82
CA LYS A 202 5.46 18.11 59.20
C LYS A 202 4.47 17.55 60.21
N ASP A 203 3.16 17.59 59.91
CA ASP A 203 2.11 17.08 60.81
C ASP A 203 2.02 15.55 60.85
N LYS A 204 2.45 14.85 59.79
CA LYS A 204 2.44 13.36 59.76
C LYS A 204 3.57 12.70 60.55
N LYS A 205 4.56 13.44 61.06
CA LYS A 205 5.66 12.87 61.88
C LYS A 205 5.36 12.78 63.38
N SER A 206 4.29 13.39 63.90
CA SER A 206 3.96 13.32 65.35
C SER A 206 2.91 12.25 65.72
N GLY A 207 2.31 11.55 64.74
CA GLY A 207 1.18 10.64 64.99
C GLY A 207 1.28 9.29 64.30
N LYS A 208 2.34 8.50 64.56
CA LYS A 208 2.44 7.11 64.09
C LYS A 208 2.70 6.14 65.24
N GLY A 209 1.63 5.78 65.93
CA GLY A 209 1.60 4.68 66.88
C GLY A 209 0.21 4.07 66.97
N LYS A 210 -0.12 3.15 66.06
CA LYS A 210 -0.87 1.91 66.36
C LYS A 210 -1.17 1.10 65.09
N SER A 211 -0.67 -0.13 65.13
CA SER A 211 -0.92 -1.28 64.28
C SER A 211 -2.41 -1.64 64.14
N VAL A 212 -2.85 -2.13 62.97
CA VAL A 212 -3.83 -3.24 62.90
C VAL A 212 -3.59 -4.12 61.65
N LYS A 213 -3.58 -5.41 61.93
CA LYS A 213 -3.41 -6.63 61.11
C LYS A 213 -4.81 -7.22 60.79
N LYS A 214 -4.93 -8.06 59.76
CA LYS A 214 -6.09 -8.95 59.35
C LYS A 214 -6.92 -8.41 58.18
N LYS A 215 -7.51 -9.21 57.28
CA LYS A 215 -7.60 -10.67 57.04
C LYS A 215 -8.16 -10.90 55.62
N SER A 216 -7.85 -12.06 55.07
CA SER A 216 -8.43 -12.74 53.91
C SER A 216 -9.93 -13.10 54.04
N SER A 217 -10.69 -13.04 52.94
CA SER A 217 -11.99 -13.72 52.70
C SER A 217 -12.34 -13.54 51.20
N LYS A 218 -12.22 -14.51 50.28
CA LYS A 218 -13.00 -15.75 50.02
C LYS A 218 -14.53 -15.56 49.88
N LYS A 219 -15.04 -15.46 48.65
CA LYS A 219 -16.38 -15.86 48.12
C LYS A 219 -16.52 -15.25 46.71
N GLY A 220 -17.17 -15.84 45.71
CA GLY A 220 -17.95 -17.07 45.65
C GLY A 220 -18.46 -17.28 44.21
N SER A 221 -18.68 -18.55 43.88
CA SER A 221 -19.39 -19.07 42.72
C SER A 221 -20.85 -18.57 42.67
N LYS A 222 -21.37 -18.27 41.47
CA LYS A 222 -22.80 -18.38 41.19
C LYS A 222 -23.09 -18.71 39.72
N LYS A 223 -23.54 -19.95 39.55
CA LYS A 223 -24.23 -20.56 38.41
C LYS A 223 -25.67 -20.02 38.37
N LYS A 224 -26.21 -19.64 37.21
CA LYS A 224 -27.67 -19.59 36.99
C LYS A 224 -28.00 -20.06 35.57
N LYS A 225 -29.11 -20.80 35.56
CA LYS A 225 -29.83 -21.40 34.44
C LYS A 225 -30.28 -20.37 33.41
#